data_AF-A0A8T4QCU5-F1
#
_entry.id   AF-A0A8T4QCU5-F1
#
_cell.length_a   1.000
_cell.length_b   1.000
_cell.length_c   1.000
_cell.angle_alpha   90.00
_cell.angle_beta   90.00
_cell.angle_gamma   90.00
#
_symmetry.space_group_name_H-M   'P 1'
#
loop_
_entity.id
_entity.type
_entity.pdbx_description
1 polymer ?
#
loop_
_entity_poly.entity_id
_entity_poly.type
_entity_poly.pdbx_seq_one_letter_code
_entity_poly.pdbx_strand_id
1 'polypeptide(L)'
;MITELKNKLQKKRVDEFENLLKLAYSYIRDKKFESAVKLYNVLEKRFKSLPKYKKTKKLHQDILVLYKEISLYLGINEAYLLSQQGNFSKMKEELEKITSLSKEIKELPDVDALLEFTNKHYLFCLEVYTYNTTLKNYDFLYNEIKNELEHNDLEEAMKHYSQLLIVYNNLLKYEIYEKRMELYYKTKDLFRDLEINSLITKAYKKKKIEEPKLLRNDRRNMDFVPRKLPSKYDDSKESLIKIRECLANGNYSEVHKIYKKV
;
A
#
# COMPACT_ATOMS: atom_id res chain seq x y z
N MET A 1 35.01 -8.92 -60.68
CA MET A 1 35.92 -8.24 -59.73
C MET A 1 35.24 -7.25 -58.78
N ILE A 2 34.61 -6.15 -59.24
CA ILE A 2 33.96 -5.15 -58.34
C ILE A 2 32.81 -5.76 -57.52
N THR A 3 32.03 -6.66 -58.11
CA THR A 3 30.89 -7.34 -57.46
C THR A 3 31.35 -8.32 -56.38
N GLU A 4 32.45 -9.04 -56.59
CA GLU A 4 33.02 -9.97 -55.60
C GLU A 4 33.66 -9.24 -54.42
N LEU A 5 34.38 -8.14 -54.68
CA LEU A 5 34.94 -7.27 -53.62
C LEU A 5 33.84 -6.67 -52.76
N LYS A 6 32.75 -6.19 -53.39
CA LYS A 6 31.54 -5.74 -52.67
C LYS A 6 30.96 -6.87 -51.82
N ASN A 7 30.81 -8.08 -52.36
CA ASN A 7 30.25 -9.22 -51.61
C ASN A 7 31.14 -9.67 -50.44
N LYS A 8 32.47 -9.67 -50.57
CA LYS A 8 33.42 -10.00 -49.48
C LYS A 8 33.39 -8.97 -48.34
N LEU A 9 33.49 -7.68 -48.67
CA LEU A 9 33.37 -6.59 -47.68
C LEU A 9 32.02 -6.62 -46.96
N GLN A 10 30.99 -7.05 -47.67
CA GLN A 10 29.63 -7.14 -47.16
C GLN A 10 29.40 -8.31 -46.21
N LYS A 11 29.98 -9.49 -46.48
CA LYS A 11 29.94 -10.64 -45.58
C LYS A 11 30.65 -10.31 -44.26
N LYS A 12 31.84 -9.71 -44.36
CA LYS A 12 32.62 -9.26 -43.19
C LYS A 12 31.83 -8.34 -42.24
N ARG A 13 31.03 -7.40 -42.78
CA ARG A 13 30.20 -6.49 -41.96
C ARG A 13 29.09 -7.21 -41.20
N VAL A 14 28.52 -8.27 -41.78
CA VAL A 14 27.49 -9.08 -41.12
C VAL A 14 28.14 -9.94 -40.02
N ASP A 15 29.27 -10.58 -40.31
CA ASP A 15 30.03 -11.36 -39.33
C ASP A 15 30.45 -10.50 -38.13
N GLU A 16 30.92 -9.27 -38.37
CA GLU A 16 31.24 -8.30 -37.32
C GLU A 16 30.01 -7.92 -36.48
N PHE A 17 28.83 -7.79 -37.10
CA PHE A 17 27.60 -7.48 -36.39
C PHE A 17 27.20 -8.65 -35.48
N GLU A 18 27.23 -9.88 -35.98
CA GLU A 18 26.93 -11.07 -35.20
C GLU A 18 27.91 -11.27 -34.03
N ASN A 19 29.19 -10.95 -34.23
CA ASN A 19 30.19 -10.99 -33.16
C ASN A 19 29.90 -9.96 -32.06
N LEU A 20 29.51 -8.74 -32.43
CA LEU A 20 29.11 -7.72 -31.45
C LEU A 20 27.82 -8.12 -30.71
N LEU A 21 26.87 -8.75 -31.40
CA LEU A 21 25.65 -9.26 -30.79
C LEU A 21 25.97 -10.36 -29.75
N LYS A 22 26.81 -11.33 -30.10
CA LYS A 22 27.27 -12.38 -29.17
C LYS A 22 27.98 -11.78 -27.95
N LEU A 23 28.81 -10.77 -28.16
CA LEU A 23 29.50 -10.07 -27.07
C LEU A 23 28.52 -9.31 -26.16
N ALA A 24 27.42 -8.77 -26.70
CA ALA A 24 26.39 -8.13 -25.90
C ALA A 24 25.69 -9.14 -24.98
N TYR A 25 25.30 -10.29 -25.53
CA TYR A 25 24.70 -11.37 -24.75
C TYR A 25 25.68 -11.96 -23.72
N SER A 26 26.98 -12.05 -24.01
CA SER A 26 27.96 -12.46 -23.00
C SER A 26 28.06 -11.45 -21.86
N TYR A 27 27.97 -10.16 -22.13
CA TYR A 27 27.92 -9.15 -21.07
C TYR A 27 26.66 -9.25 -20.21
N ILE A 28 25.50 -9.55 -20.81
CA ILE A 28 24.26 -9.78 -20.05
C ILE A 28 24.42 -11.01 -19.14
N ARG A 29 24.95 -12.11 -19.68
CA ARG A 29 25.22 -13.34 -18.92
C ARG A 29 26.21 -13.12 -17.77
N ASP A 30 27.24 -12.33 -18.01
CA ASP A 30 28.26 -11.93 -17.03
C ASP A 30 27.77 -10.82 -16.07
N LYS A 31 26.52 -10.36 -16.19
CA LYS A 31 25.95 -9.26 -15.39
C LYS A 31 26.69 -7.92 -15.55
N LYS A 32 27.39 -7.73 -16.68
CA LYS A 32 28.10 -6.49 -17.08
C LYS A 32 27.17 -5.58 -17.88
N PHE A 33 26.04 -5.20 -17.29
CA PHE A 33 24.95 -4.54 -18.02
C PHE A 33 25.31 -3.17 -18.61
N GLU A 34 26.15 -2.38 -17.93
CA GLU A 34 26.64 -1.11 -18.51
C GLU A 34 27.38 -1.32 -19.84
N SER A 35 28.18 -2.38 -19.92
CA SER A 35 28.88 -2.77 -21.14
C SER A 35 27.90 -3.25 -22.22
N ALA A 36 26.86 -3.99 -21.83
CA ALA A 36 25.79 -4.41 -22.73
C ALA A 36 25.02 -3.21 -23.30
N VAL A 37 24.67 -2.22 -22.48
CA VAL A 37 24.02 -0.96 -22.90
C VAL A 37 24.88 -0.20 -23.91
N LYS A 38 26.18 -0.04 -23.63
CA LYS A 38 27.12 0.61 -24.57
C LYS A 38 27.16 -0.12 -25.90
N LEU A 39 27.18 -1.45 -25.86
CA LEU A 39 27.28 -2.27 -27.07
C LEU A 39 25.97 -2.29 -27.88
N TYR A 40 24.82 -2.27 -27.21
CA TYR A 40 23.51 -2.09 -27.84
C TYR A 40 23.46 -0.77 -28.62
N ASN A 41 23.91 0.33 -28.04
CA ASN A 41 23.95 1.63 -28.74
C ASN A 41 24.83 1.58 -30.01
N VAL A 42 25.92 0.81 -30.00
CA VAL A 42 26.76 0.59 -31.18
C VAL A 42 26.02 -0.28 -32.21
N LEU A 43 25.40 -1.37 -31.78
CA LEU A 43 24.62 -2.27 -32.63
C LEU A 43 23.44 -1.56 -33.28
N GLU A 44 22.69 -0.75 -32.53
CA GLU A 44 21.53 -0.01 -33.01
C GLU A 44 21.94 1.01 -34.08
N LYS A 45 23.01 1.78 -33.85
CA LYS A 45 23.59 2.71 -34.84
C LYS A 45 24.03 1.98 -36.11
N ARG A 46 24.73 0.85 -35.95
CA ARG A 46 25.17 0.02 -37.09
C ARG A 46 23.97 -0.51 -37.86
N PHE A 47 22.95 -1.03 -37.19
CA PHE A 47 21.73 -1.52 -37.83
C PHE A 47 20.97 -0.43 -38.59
N LYS A 48 20.84 0.77 -38.00
CA LYS A 48 20.23 1.93 -38.68
C LYS A 48 20.96 2.26 -39.98
N SER A 49 22.30 2.17 -39.98
CA SER A 49 23.16 2.45 -41.15
C SER A 49 23.17 1.35 -42.23
N LEU A 50 22.64 0.16 -41.96
CA LEU A 50 22.58 -0.91 -42.97
C LEU A 50 21.59 -0.57 -44.09
N PRO A 51 21.88 -0.93 -45.34
CA PRO A 51 20.90 -0.85 -46.44
C PRO A 51 19.64 -1.68 -46.15
N LYS A 52 18.47 -1.24 -46.64
CA LYS A 52 17.17 -1.92 -46.38
C LYS A 52 17.20 -3.42 -46.68
N TYR A 53 17.78 -3.83 -47.81
CA TYR A 53 17.88 -5.23 -48.22
C TYR A 53 18.73 -6.12 -47.28
N LYS A 54 19.46 -5.52 -46.34
CA LYS A 54 20.28 -6.22 -45.33
C LYS A 54 19.70 -6.21 -43.93
N LYS A 55 18.64 -5.43 -43.70
CA LYS A 55 17.88 -5.46 -42.44
C LYS A 55 16.97 -6.68 -42.48
N THR A 56 17.57 -7.85 -42.36
CA THR A 56 16.81 -9.10 -42.35
C THR A 56 15.86 -9.10 -41.15
N LYS A 57 14.73 -9.81 -41.27
CA LYS A 57 13.79 -9.97 -40.16
C LYS A 57 14.49 -10.52 -38.92
N LYS A 58 15.41 -11.48 -39.11
CA LYS A 58 16.23 -12.04 -38.04
C LYS A 58 17.06 -10.97 -37.33
N LEU A 59 17.82 -10.17 -38.06
CA LEU A 59 18.67 -9.13 -37.48
C LEU A 59 17.86 -8.08 -36.70
N HIS A 60 16.68 -7.72 -37.22
CA HIS A 60 15.76 -6.83 -36.53
C HIS A 60 15.26 -7.45 -35.22
N GLN A 61 14.85 -8.72 -35.27
CA GLN A 61 14.40 -9.48 -34.11
C GLN A 61 15.50 -9.58 -33.05
N ASP A 62 16.73 -9.90 -33.44
CA ASP A 62 17.87 -10.04 -32.52
C ASP A 62 18.15 -8.74 -31.75
N ILE A 63 18.06 -7.58 -32.42
CA ILE A 63 18.22 -6.27 -31.77
C ILE A 63 17.03 -5.96 -30.86
N LEU A 64 15.83 -6.32 -31.28
CA LEU A 64 14.62 -6.12 -30.48
C LEU A 64 14.68 -6.94 -29.19
N VAL A 65 15.12 -8.19 -29.26
CA VAL A 65 15.35 -9.05 -28.10
C VAL A 65 16.37 -8.40 -27.16
N LEU A 66 17.54 -8.02 -27.69
CA LEU A 66 18.58 -7.36 -26.90
C LEU A 66 18.08 -6.07 -26.24
N TYR A 67 17.28 -5.27 -26.96
CA TYR A 67 16.66 -4.06 -26.42
C TYR A 67 15.74 -4.38 -25.23
N LYS A 68 14.88 -5.39 -25.37
CA LYS A 68 13.96 -5.81 -24.30
C LYS A 68 14.73 -6.26 -23.05
N GLU A 69 15.74 -7.08 -23.21
CA GLU A 69 16.57 -7.56 -22.09
C GLU A 69 17.27 -6.41 -21.35
N ILE A 70 17.86 -5.48 -22.08
CA ILE A 70 18.49 -4.29 -21.50
C ILE A 70 17.46 -3.39 -20.83
N SER A 71 16.30 -3.20 -21.46
CA SER A 71 15.21 -2.39 -20.91
C SER A 71 14.68 -2.97 -19.60
N LEU A 72 14.59 -4.30 -19.49
CA LEU A 72 14.17 -4.97 -18.25
C LEU A 72 15.14 -4.67 -17.11
N TYR A 73 16.44 -4.78 -17.38
CA TYR A 73 17.47 -4.45 -16.40
C TYR A 73 17.42 -2.97 -15.98
N LEU A 74 17.33 -2.05 -16.95
CA LEU A 74 17.27 -0.62 -16.66
C LEU A 74 16.02 -0.24 -15.87
N GLY A 75 14.86 -0.82 -16.22
CA GLY A 75 13.62 -0.60 -15.48
C GLY A 75 13.73 -1.03 -14.02
N ILE A 76 14.38 -2.16 -13.74
CA ILE A 76 14.61 -2.62 -12.36
C ILE A 76 15.53 -1.67 -11.58
N ASN A 77 16.60 -1.19 -12.20
CA ASN A 77 17.46 -0.19 -11.57
C ASN A 77 16.70 1.11 -11.29
N GLU A 78 15.86 1.55 -12.23
CA GLU A 78 15.02 2.74 -12.05
C GLU A 78 14.03 2.53 -10.89
N ALA A 79 13.34 1.39 -10.83
CA ALA A 79 12.45 1.05 -9.72
C ALA A 79 13.17 1.06 -8.37
N TYR A 80 14.41 0.56 -8.33
CA TYR A 80 15.25 0.60 -7.13
C TYR A 80 15.60 2.05 -6.73
N LEU A 81 16.01 2.90 -7.68
CA LEU A 81 16.27 4.32 -7.42
C LEU A 81 15.02 5.07 -6.94
N LEU A 82 13.87 4.82 -7.57
CA LEU A 82 12.59 5.41 -7.18
C LEU A 82 12.20 4.99 -5.75
N SER A 83 12.52 3.76 -5.34
CA SER A 83 12.30 3.29 -3.97
C SER A 83 13.13 4.06 -2.95
N GLN A 84 14.39 4.35 -3.25
CA GLN A 84 15.28 5.14 -2.39
C GLN A 84 14.83 6.60 -2.29
N GLN A 85 14.28 7.14 -3.37
CA GLN A 85 13.74 8.50 -3.43
C GLN A 85 12.35 8.62 -2.78
N GLY A 86 11.70 7.50 -2.41
CA GLY A 86 10.33 7.47 -1.91
C GLY A 86 9.26 7.84 -2.94
N ASN A 87 9.58 7.80 -4.24
CA ASN A 87 8.64 8.13 -5.32
C ASN A 87 7.80 6.92 -5.74
N PHE A 88 6.91 6.50 -4.85
CA PHE A 88 6.11 5.29 -5.03
C PHE A 88 5.09 5.36 -6.18
N SER A 89 4.67 6.56 -6.58
CA SER A 89 3.77 6.72 -7.73
C SER A 89 4.46 6.30 -9.03
N LYS A 90 5.65 6.84 -9.29
CA LYS A 90 6.44 6.44 -10.47
C LYS A 90 6.95 5.01 -10.37
N MET A 91 7.28 4.56 -9.15
CA MET A 91 7.70 3.19 -8.92
C MET A 91 6.61 2.18 -9.32
N LYS A 92 5.34 2.47 -9.04
CA LYS A 92 4.20 1.65 -9.49
C LYS A 92 4.18 1.51 -11.00
N GLU A 93 4.25 2.63 -11.72
CA GLU A 93 4.27 2.64 -13.19
C GLU A 93 5.43 1.82 -13.74
N GLU A 94 6.61 1.93 -13.13
CA GLU A 94 7.79 1.19 -13.57
C GLU A 94 7.67 -0.32 -13.29
N LEU A 95 7.14 -0.72 -12.12
CA LEU A 95 6.87 -2.12 -11.81
C LEU A 95 5.85 -2.76 -12.77
N GLU A 96 4.83 -2.00 -13.21
CA GLU A 96 3.87 -2.45 -14.21
C GLU A 96 4.53 -2.66 -15.58
N LYS A 97 5.42 -1.75 -16.01
CA LYS A 97 6.21 -1.92 -17.25
C LYS A 97 7.13 -3.14 -17.16
N ILE A 98 7.86 -3.30 -16.05
CA ILE A 98 8.74 -4.47 -15.80
C ILE A 98 7.93 -5.76 -15.88
N THR A 99 6.73 -5.79 -15.29
CA THR A 99 5.84 -6.96 -15.33
C THR A 99 5.42 -7.31 -16.76
N SER A 100 5.01 -6.32 -17.55
CA SER A 100 4.65 -6.53 -18.97
C SER A 100 5.84 -7.05 -19.76
N LEU A 101 6.99 -6.40 -19.62
CA LEU A 101 8.21 -6.73 -20.34
C LEU A 101 8.77 -8.12 -19.96
N SER A 102 8.68 -8.50 -18.69
CA SER A 102 9.09 -9.82 -18.22
C SER A 102 8.26 -10.94 -18.85
N LYS A 103 6.95 -10.72 -19.04
CA LYS A 103 6.08 -11.68 -19.74
C LYS A 103 6.50 -11.85 -21.20
N GLU A 104 6.78 -10.74 -21.89
CA GLU A 104 7.26 -10.78 -23.28
C GLU A 104 8.62 -11.46 -23.43
N ILE A 105 9.52 -11.27 -22.46
CA ILE A 105 10.85 -11.87 -22.48
C ILE A 105 10.78 -13.37 -22.17
N LYS A 106 9.87 -13.82 -21.30
CA LYS A 106 9.72 -15.24 -20.92
C LYS A 106 9.44 -16.17 -22.09
N GLU A 107 8.92 -15.66 -23.20
CA GLU A 107 8.67 -16.43 -24.42
C GLU A 107 9.94 -16.61 -25.29
N LEU A 108 11.04 -15.94 -24.94
CA LEU A 108 12.30 -15.99 -25.68
C LEU A 108 13.19 -17.15 -25.18
N PRO A 109 14.01 -17.76 -26.05
CA PRO A 109 14.94 -18.80 -25.64
C PRO A 109 16.12 -18.22 -24.84
N ASP A 110 16.70 -19.03 -23.94
CA ASP A 110 17.95 -18.75 -23.20
C ASP A 110 17.96 -17.50 -22.29
N VAL A 111 16.80 -17.01 -21.86
CA VAL A 111 16.68 -15.80 -21.00
C VAL A 111 16.57 -16.09 -19.49
N ASP A 112 16.60 -17.37 -19.09
CA ASP A 112 16.31 -17.80 -17.72
C ASP A 112 17.21 -17.12 -16.68
N ALA A 113 18.51 -17.01 -16.97
CA ALA A 113 19.46 -16.39 -16.04
C ALA A 113 19.21 -14.88 -15.85
N LEU A 114 18.77 -14.18 -16.90
CA LEU A 114 18.39 -12.77 -16.80
C LEU A 114 17.10 -12.65 -15.99
N LEU A 115 16.10 -13.46 -16.30
CA LEU A 115 14.81 -13.45 -15.59
C LEU A 115 14.98 -13.80 -14.11
N GLU A 116 15.82 -14.76 -13.76
CA GLU A 116 16.12 -15.11 -12.37
C GLU A 116 16.76 -13.94 -11.62
N PHE A 117 17.80 -13.33 -12.22
CA PHE A 117 18.47 -12.16 -11.66
C PHE A 117 17.50 -10.99 -11.46
N THR A 118 16.75 -10.66 -12.50
CA THR A 118 15.83 -9.52 -12.53
C THR A 118 14.63 -9.74 -11.61
N ASN A 119 14.09 -10.96 -11.54
CA ASN A 119 12.97 -11.31 -10.67
C ASN A 119 13.30 -11.11 -9.18
N LYS A 120 14.52 -11.46 -8.74
CA LYS A 120 14.93 -11.23 -7.34
C LYS A 120 14.86 -9.74 -6.97
N HIS A 121 15.38 -8.88 -7.83
CA HIS A 121 15.37 -7.43 -7.60
C HIS A 121 13.98 -6.82 -7.75
N TYR A 122 13.19 -7.33 -8.70
CA TYR A 122 11.80 -6.96 -8.87
C TYR A 122 10.97 -7.27 -7.62
N LEU A 123 11.10 -8.48 -7.05
CA LEU A 123 10.39 -8.88 -5.84
C LEU A 123 10.75 -7.97 -4.66
N PHE A 124 12.03 -7.64 -4.48
CA PHE A 124 12.44 -6.67 -3.47
C PHE A 124 11.75 -5.31 -3.67
N CYS A 125 11.76 -4.78 -4.89
CA CYS A 125 11.11 -3.51 -5.20
C CYS A 125 9.60 -3.58 -4.94
N LEU A 126 8.96 -4.69 -5.31
CA LEU A 126 7.53 -4.92 -5.08
C LEU A 126 7.21 -4.95 -3.59
N GLU A 127 8.01 -5.64 -2.76
CA GLU A 127 7.84 -5.67 -1.31
C GLU A 127 7.96 -4.27 -0.70
N VAL A 128 8.98 -3.50 -1.09
CA VAL A 128 9.17 -2.12 -0.63
C VAL A 128 7.96 -1.25 -1.02
N TYR A 129 7.50 -1.35 -2.27
CA TYR A 129 6.32 -0.62 -2.74
C TYR A 129 5.05 -1.02 -1.97
N THR A 130 4.81 -2.32 -1.80
CA THR A 130 3.64 -2.85 -1.08
C THR A 130 3.65 -2.41 0.38
N TYR A 131 4.80 -2.50 1.05
CA TYR A 131 4.96 -2.05 2.42
C TYR A 131 4.58 -0.58 2.57
N ASN A 132 5.20 0.31 1.78
CA ASN A 132 4.97 1.75 1.88
C ASN A 132 3.53 2.15 1.54
N THR A 133 2.91 1.49 0.57
CA THR A 133 1.51 1.72 0.21
C THR A 133 0.58 1.25 1.34
N THR A 134 0.88 0.10 1.94
CA THR A 134 0.12 -0.44 3.07
C THR A 134 0.23 0.47 4.30
N LEU A 135 1.43 1.01 4.56
CA LEU A 135 1.64 1.94 5.68
C LEU A 135 0.85 3.24 5.48
N LYS A 136 0.90 3.83 4.27
CA LYS A 136 0.08 5.01 3.95
C LYS A 136 -1.41 4.75 4.10
N ASN A 137 -1.89 3.58 3.67
CA ASN A 137 -3.30 3.19 3.83
C ASN A 137 -3.67 3.01 5.30
N TYR A 138 -2.76 2.48 6.13
CA TYR A 138 -2.96 2.37 7.56
C TYR A 138 -3.13 3.76 8.19
N ASP A 139 -2.21 4.69 7.90
CA ASP A 139 -2.26 6.05 8.43
C ASP A 139 -3.52 6.80 7.95
N PHE A 140 -3.92 6.62 6.69
CA PHE A 140 -5.17 7.16 6.16
C PHE A 140 -6.38 6.66 6.94
N LEU A 141 -6.57 5.34 7.04
CA LEU A 141 -7.70 4.73 7.76
C LEU A 141 -7.69 5.13 9.25
N TYR A 142 -6.51 5.16 9.87
CA TYR A 142 -6.36 5.60 11.26
C TYR A 142 -6.90 7.01 11.47
N ASN A 143 -6.59 7.93 10.56
CA ASN A 143 -7.05 9.32 10.64
C ASN A 143 -8.54 9.46 10.30
N GLU A 144 -9.07 8.72 9.32
CA GLU A 144 -10.50 8.71 9.01
C GLU A 144 -11.32 8.25 10.22
N ILE A 145 -10.93 7.16 10.89
CA ILE A 145 -11.64 6.67 12.08
C ILE A 145 -11.64 7.73 13.19
N LYS A 146 -10.51 8.42 13.41
CA LYS A 146 -10.46 9.52 14.39
C LYS A 146 -11.42 10.65 14.03
N ASN A 147 -11.43 11.06 12.76
CA ASN A 147 -12.32 12.10 12.26
C ASN A 147 -13.81 11.68 12.44
N GLU A 148 -14.15 10.44 12.12
CA GLU A 148 -15.52 9.90 12.27
C GLU A 148 -15.95 9.85 13.74
N LEU A 149 -15.04 9.45 14.64
CA LEU A 149 -15.29 9.49 16.08
C LEU A 149 -15.54 10.92 16.59
N GLU A 150 -14.80 11.93 16.09
CA GLU A 150 -15.04 13.34 16.43
C GLU A 150 -16.43 13.83 15.98
N HIS A 151 -16.92 13.32 14.85
CA HIS A 151 -18.23 13.64 14.30
C HIS A 151 -19.37 12.72 14.81
N ASN A 152 -19.08 11.80 15.73
CA ASN A 152 -20.00 10.77 16.24
C ASN A 152 -20.57 9.83 15.16
N ASP A 153 -19.87 9.62 14.05
CA ASP A 153 -20.24 8.64 13.02
C ASP A 153 -19.66 7.25 13.37
N LEU A 154 -20.26 6.61 14.37
CA LEU A 154 -19.77 5.33 14.89
C LEU A 154 -19.87 4.19 13.88
N GLU A 155 -20.84 4.24 12.96
CA GLU A 155 -21.07 3.16 12.00
C GLU A 155 -19.94 3.13 10.95
N GLU A 156 -19.61 4.27 10.36
CA GLU A 156 -18.51 4.35 9.39
C GLU A 156 -17.15 4.12 10.08
N ALA A 157 -16.96 4.63 11.30
CA ALA A 157 -15.77 4.37 12.12
C ALA A 157 -15.52 2.86 12.35
N MET A 158 -16.56 2.09 12.63
CA MET A 158 -16.46 0.64 12.80
C MET A 158 -16.13 -0.08 11.48
N LYS A 159 -16.68 0.41 10.36
CA LYS A 159 -16.39 -0.12 9.02
C LYS A 159 -14.92 0.14 8.64
N HIS A 160 -14.41 1.36 8.80
CA HIS A 160 -13.00 1.66 8.56
C HIS A 160 -12.07 0.92 9.52
N TYR A 161 -12.46 0.74 10.78
CA TYR A 161 -11.67 -0.06 11.73
C TYR A 161 -11.52 -1.53 11.28
N SER A 162 -12.56 -2.14 10.71
CA SER A 162 -12.45 -3.49 10.16
C SER A 162 -11.44 -3.58 9.01
N GLN A 163 -11.38 -2.55 8.15
CA GLN A 163 -10.39 -2.45 7.08
C GLN A 163 -8.99 -2.20 7.63
N LEU A 164 -8.86 -1.35 8.65
CA LEU A 164 -7.59 -1.06 9.34
C LEU A 164 -6.96 -2.35 9.89
N LEU A 165 -7.75 -3.26 10.47
CA LEU A 165 -7.25 -4.54 10.97
C LEU A 165 -6.66 -5.43 9.86
N ILE A 166 -7.26 -5.41 8.67
CA ILE A 166 -6.72 -6.13 7.50
C ILE A 166 -5.37 -5.53 7.09
N VAL A 167 -5.30 -4.20 6.99
CA VAL A 167 -4.08 -3.48 6.64
C VAL A 167 -2.98 -3.69 7.69
N TYR A 168 -3.33 -3.62 8.97
CA TYR A 168 -2.44 -3.90 10.11
C TYR A 168 -1.83 -5.31 10.01
N ASN A 169 -2.66 -6.34 9.80
CA ASN A 169 -2.17 -7.71 9.65
C ASN A 169 -1.22 -7.88 8.46
N ASN A 170 -1.41 -7.11 7.39
CA ASN A 170 -0.47 -7.11 6.26
C ASN A 170 0.86 -6.44 6.60
N LEU A 171 0.87 -5.36 7.41
CA LEU A 171 2.10 -4.71 7.88
C LEU A 171 2.95 -5.60 8.78
N LEU A 172 2.31 -6.43 9.62
CA LEU A 172 3.02 -7.32 10.55
C LEU A 172 3.97 -8.30 9.86
N LYS A 173 3.82 -8.55 8.55
CA LYS A 173 4.72 -9.39 7.75
C LYS A 173 6.11 -8.77 7.58
N TYR A 174 6.20 -7.44 7.56
CA TYR A 174 7.41 -6.69 7.19
C TYR A 174 8.12 -6.07 8.39
N GLU A 175 7.37 -5.76 9.44
CA GLU A 175 7.88 -4.89 10.50
C GLU A 175 8.82 -5.58 11.48
N ILE A 176 9.76 -4.82 12.03
CA ILE A 176 10.55 -5.22 13.20
C ILE A 176 9.71 -5.10 14.48
N TYR A 177 10.14 -5.77 15.56
CA TYR A 177 9.36 -5.88 16.79
C TYR A 177 8.91 -4.52 17.35
N GLU A 178 9.79 -3.53 17.39
CA GLU A 178 9.51 -2.19 17.93
C GLU A 178 8.37 -1.51 17.16
N LYS A 179 8.42 -1.55 15.82
CA LYS A 179 7.40 -0.91 14.99
C LYS A 179 6.07 -1.66 15.04
N ARG A 180 6.10 -3.00 15.17
CA ARG A 180 4.90 -3.81 15.44
C ARG A 180 4.22 -3.38 16.73
N MET A 181 5.00 -3.15 17.79
CA MET A 181 4.46 -2.70 19.08
C MET A 181 3.84 -1.30 18.98
N GLU A 182 4.45 -0.38 18.24
CA GLU A 182 3.87 0.95 17.97
C GLU A 182 2.50 0.84 17.28
N LEU A 183 2.42 0.07 16.19
CA LEU A 183 1.17 -0.15 15.45
C LEU A 183 0.12 -0.85 16.31
N TYR A 184 0.54 -1.81 17.15
CA TYR A 184 -0.34 -2.50 18.08
C TYR A 184 -0.97 -1.51 19.07
N TYR A 185 -0.18 -0.66 19.73
CA TYR A 185 -0.71 0.31 20.69
C TYR A 185 -1.65 1.31 20.03
N LYS A 186 -1.28 1.85 18.86
CA LYS A 186 -2.17 2.73 18.07
C LYS A 186 -3.52 2.09 17.76
N THR A 187 -3.50 0.85 17.29
CA THR A 187 -4.73 0.10 16.93
C THR A 187 -5.55 -0.24 18.18
N LYS A 188 -4.90 -0.60 19.28
CA LYS A 188 -5.54 -0.91 20.57
C LYS A 188 -6.22 0.31 21.18
N ASP A 189 -5.59 1.47 21.13
CA ASP A 189 -6.17 2.69 21.68
C ASP A 189 -7.40 3.12 20.87
N LEU A 190 -7.33 3.04 19.54
CA LEU A 190 -8.49 3.24 18.66
C LEU A 190 -9.67 2.32 19.00
N PHE A 191 -9.39 1.04 19.26
CA PHE A 191 -10.42 0.09 19.66
C PHE A 191 -11.13 0.50 20.96
N ARG A 192 -10.36 0.97 21.95
CA ARG A 192 -10.91 1.45 23.22
C ARG A 192 -11.82 2.67 23.01
N ASP A 193 -11.41 3.59 22.15
CA ASP A 193 -12.21 4.77 21.83
C ASP A 193 -13.53 4.38 21.15
N LEU A 194 -13.50 3.41 20.23
CA LEU A 194 -14.71 2.84 19.61
C LEU A 194 -15.62 2.17 20.64
N GLU A 195 -15.07 1.37 21.55
CA GLU A 195 -15.85 0.71 22.61
C GLU A 195 -16.55 1.74 23.52
N ILE A 196 -15.82 2.77 23.96
CA ILE A 196 -16.36 3.85 24.80
C ILE A 196 -17.51 4.55 24.07
N ASN A 197 -17.32 4.95 22.81
CA ASN A 197 -18.36 5.61 22.01
C ASN A 197 -19.57 4.70 21.76
N SER A 198 -19.37 3.40 21.57
CA SER A 198 -20.44 2.41 21.46
C SER A 198 -21.27 2.32 22.74
N LEU A 199 -20.61 2.28 23.91
CA LEU A 199 -21.29 2.25 25.21
C LEU A 199 -22.09 3.52 25.45
N ILE A 200 -21.52 4.69 25.15
CA ILE A 200 -22.20 5.99 25.25
C ILE A 200 -23.44 6.00 24.36
N THR A 201 -23.30 5.63 23.09
CA THR A 201 -24.42 5.60 22.12
C THR A 201 -25.55 4.68 22.58
N LYS A 202 -25.22 3.48 23.11
CA LYS A 202 -26.20 2.54 23.66
C LYS A 202 -26.93 3.12 24.88
N ALA A 203 -26.23 3.83 25.76
CA ALA A 203 -26.84 4.46 26.94
C ALA A 203 -27.85 5.54 26.55
N TYR A 204 -27.52 6.39 25.58
CA TYR A 204 -28.44 7.42 25.08
C TYR A 204 -29.64 6.86 24.32
N LYS A 205 -29.45 5.78 23.54
CA LYS A 205 -30.58 5.10 22.87
C LYS A 205 -31.56 4.48 23.86
N LYS A 206 -31.08 3.90 24.97
CA LYS A 206 -31.95 3.38 26.05
C LYS A 206 -32.76 4.50 26.73
N LYS A 207 -32.14 5.66 26.99
CA LYS A 207 -32.81 6.81 27.61
C LYS A 207 -33.95 7.40 26.76
N LYS A 208 -33.86 7.36 25.41
CA LYS A 208 -34.94 7.82 24.52
C LYS A 208 -36.16 6.90 24.46
N ILE A 209 -36.04 5.64 24.90
CA ILE A 209 -37.13 4.64 24.85
C ILE A 209 -37.95 4.65 26.15
N GLU A 210 -37.42 5.25 27.22
CA GLU A 210 -38.15 5.52 28.46
C GLU A 210 -38.74 6.94 28.45
N GLU A 211 -39.53 7.28 27.43
CA GLU A 211 -40.62 8.23 27.72
C GLU A 211 -41.51 7.53 28.74
N PRO A 212 -41.72 8.10 29.94
CA PRO A 212 -42.64 7.51 30.89
C PRO A 212 -43.96 7.38 30.15
N LYS A 213 -44.42 6.14 29.97
CA LYS A 213 -45.83 5.90 29.64
C LYS A 213 -46.57 6.66 30.72
N LEU A 214 -47.07 7.86 30.37
CA LEU A 214 -48.03 8.57 31.18
C LEU A 214 -49.14 7.55 31.35
N LEU A 215 -49.14 6.93 32.53
CA LEU A 215 -50.28 6.19 33.03
C LEU A 215 -51.44 7.14 32.78
N ARG A 216 -52.24 6.84 31.76
CA ARG A 216 -53.59 7.37 31.60
C ARG A 216 -54.34 6.85 32.81
N ASN A 217 -54.14 7.52 33.93
CA ASN A 217 -54.90 7.28 35.13
C ASN A 217 -56.27 7.90 34.87
N ASP A 218 -57.23 6.99 34.78
CA ASP A 218 -58.64 7.27 34.96
C ASP A 218 -58.85 8.31 36.05
N ARG A 219 -59.60 9.33 35.67
CA ARG A 219 -60.10 10.38 36.55
C ARG A 219 -60.96 9.74 37.64
N ARG A 220 -60.40 9.53 38.84
CA ARG A 220 -61.17 9.53 40.09
C ARG A 220 -60.39 10.22 41.19
N ASN A 221 -60.81 11.46 41.45
CA ASN A 221 -60.77 12.21 42.71
C ASN A 221 -59.99 11.57 43.86
N MET A 222 -58.86 12.19 44.22
CA MET A 222 -58.37 12.22 45.60
C MET A 222 -57.59 13.52 45.78
N ASP A 223 -57.87 14.19 46.88
CA ASP A 223 -57.49 15.55 47.20
C ASP A 223 -55.98 15.83 47.16
N PHE A 224 -55.65 17.02 46.66
CA PHE A 224 -54.32 17.57 46.55
C PHE A 224 -53.69 17.79 47.93
N VAL A 225 -52.85 16.85 48.37
CA VAL A 225 -51.75 17.16 49.29
C VAL A 225 -50.51 17.39 48.42
N PRO A 226 -49.88 18.58 48.44
CA PRO A 226 -48.61 18.76 47.76
C PRO A 226 -47.54 17.98 48.53
N ARG A 227 -47.35 16.71 48.17
CA ARG A 227 -46.12 16.01 48.53
C ARG A 227 -45.00 16.70 47.77
N LYS A 228 -44.12 17.40 48.50
CA LYS A 228 -42.77 17.68 48.02
C LYS A 228 -42.19 16.35 47.55
N LEU A 229 -42.11 16.16 46.24
CA LEU A 229 -41.29 15.11 45.66
C LEU A 229 -39.86 15.34 46.19
N PRO A 230 -39.21 14.34 46.80
CA PRO A 230 -37.80 14.45 47.09
C PRO A 230 -37.10 14.63 45.74
N SER A 231 -36.57 15.82 45.50
CA SER A 231 -35.56 16.07 44.49
C SER A 231 -34.37 15.16 44.80
N LYS A 232 -34.39 13.94 44.27
CA LYS A 232 -33.28 12.98 44.35
C LYS A 232 -32.52 12.89 43.03
N TYR A 233 -32.76 13.82 42.12
CA TYR A 233 -32.02 13.90 40.87
C TYR A 233 -31.46 15.32 40.75
N ASP A 234 -30.31 15.50 41.38
CA ASP A 234 -29.40 16.56 40.98
C ASP A 234 -28.77 16.09 39.66
N ASP A 235 -29.46 16.38 38.54
CA ASP A 235 -28.92 16.33 37.17
C ASP A 235 -27.84 17.41 37.02
N SER A 236 -26.85 17.43 37.91
CA SER A 236 -25.79 18.43 37.85
C SER A 236 -24.73 17.95 36.87
N LYS A 237 -24.49 18.81 35.89
CA LYS A 237 -23.29 18.94 35.04
C LYS A 237 -21.97 18.50 35.73
N GLU A 238 -21.92 18.59 37.05
CA GLU A 238 -20.88 18.17 37.97
C GLU A 238 -20.56 16.65 37.96
N SER A 239 -21.57 15.79 37.83
CA SER A 239 -21.35 14.33 37.75
C SER A 239 -20.65 13.94 36.45
N LEU A 240 -20.99 14.63 35.35
CA LEU A 240 -20.33 14.45 34.05
C LEU A 240 -18.91 15.01 34.03
N ILE A 241 -18.66 16.14 34.71
CA ILE A 241 -17.31 16.69 34.88
C ILE A 241 -16.44 15.70 35.65
N LYS A 242 -16.93 15.14 36.77
CA LYS A 242 -16.20 14.13 37.55
C LYS A 242 -15.90 12.86 36.77
N ILE A 243 -16.83 12.37 35.95
CA ILE A 243 -16.58 11.18 35.11
C ILE A 243 -15.47 11.49 34.07
N ARG A 244 -15.49 12.68 33.45
CA ARG A 244 -14.46 13.10 32.48
C ARG A 244 -13.09 13.24 33.15
N GLU A 245 -13.04 13.79 34.36
CA GLU A 245 -11.80 13.90 35.16
C GLU A 245 -11.26 12.53 35.58
N CYS A 246 -12.12 11.59 35.99
CA CYS A 246 -11.70 10.23 36.33
C CYS A 246 -11.15 9.48 35.11
N LEU A 247 -11.75 9.70 33.92
CA LEU A 247 -11.28 9.10 32.66
C LEU A 247 -9.95 9.70 32.20
N ALA A 248 -9.79 11.03 32.29
CA ALA A 248 -8.53 11.71 31.96
C ALA A 248 -7.36 11.27 32.86
N ASN A 249 -7.65 10.89 34.10
CA ASN A 249 -6.67 10.41 35.08
C ASN A 249 -6.52 8.86 35.11
N GLY A 250 -7.17 8.14 34.19
CA GLY A 250 -7.08 6.67 34.11
C GLY A 250 -7.70 5.90 35.29
N ASN A 251 -8.55 6.54 36.10
CA ASN A 251 -9.15 5.92 37.29
C ASN A 251 -10.52 5.29 36.98
N TYR A 252 -10.51 4.22 36.19
CA TYR A 252 -11.72 3.53 35.72
C TYR A 252 -12.52 2.86 36.83
N SER A 253 -11.89 2.50 37.96
CA SER A 253 -12.59 1.89 39.10
C SER A 253 -13.58 2.86 39.76
N GLU A 254 -13.24 4.15 39.77
CA GLU A 254 -14.05 5.19 40.40
C GLU A 254 -15.22 5.62 39.51
N VAL A 255 -15.02 5.60 38.18
CA VAL A 255 -16.11 5.75 37.20
C VAL A 255 -17.21 4.71 37.50
N HIS A 256 -16.84 3.47 37.77
CA HIS A 256 -17.79 2.40 38.06
C HIS A 256 -18.55 2.58 39.40
N LYS A 257 -17.93 3.22 40.39
CA LYS A 257 -18.60 3.55 41.67
C LYS A 257 -19.56 4.72 41.53
N ILE A 258 -19.20 5.72 40.72
CA ILE A 258 -20.09 6.84 40.38
C ILE A 258 -21.33 6.30 39.65
N TYR A 259 -21.15 5.31 38.75
CA TYR A 259 -22.26 4.63 38.07
C TYR A 259 -23.14 3.75 38.98
N LYS A 260 -22.61 3.17 40.06
CA LYS A 260 -23.37 2.29 40.98
C LYS A 260 -24.17 3.01 42.06
N LYS A 261 -23.86 4.29 42.33
CA LYS A 261 -24.60 5.13 43.27
C LYS A 261 -25.79 5.87 42.63
N VAL A 262 -25.93 5.74 41.30
CA VAL A 262 -27.05 6.23 40.48
C VAL A 262 -27.99 5.06 40.19
#